data_AF-A0A967WML2-F1
#
_entry.id   AF-A0A967WML2-F1
#
_cell.length_a   1.000
_cell.length_b   1.000
_cell.length_c   1.000
_cell.angle_alpha   90.00
_cell.angle_beta   90.00
_cell.angle_gamma   90.00
#
_symmetry.space_group_name_H-M   'P 1'
#
loop_
_entity.id
_entity.type
_entity.pdbx_description
1 polymer ?
#
loop_
_entity_poly.entity_id
_entity_poly.type
_entity_poly.pdbx_seq_one_letter_code
_entity_poly.pdbx_strand_id
1 'polypeptide(L)' 'MVNDMLHLSDEVQDALKTGQAVVALESTVIAHGLPYPINLE' A
#
# COMPACT_ATOMS: atom_id res chain seq x y z
N MET A 1 3.68 22.56 -2.92
CA MET A 1 3.52 22.12 -1.51
C MET A 1 3.24 20.63 -1.57
N VAL A 2 4.25 19.78 -1.37
CA VAL A 2 4.04 18.33 -1.27
C VAL A 2 3.76 18.05 0.21
N ASN A 3 2.70 17.31 0.49
CA ASN A 3 2.29 16.96 1.84
C ASN A 3 3.23 15.88 2.39
N ASP A 4 4.21 16.26 3.21
CA ASP A 4 5.21 15.34 3.81
C ASP A 4 4.58 14.23 4.67
N MET A 5 3.28 14.32 4.97
CA MET A 5 2.55 13.31 5.71
C MET A 5 2.05 12.14 4.84
N LEU A 6 2.11 12.25 3.50
CA LEU A 6 1.63 11.21 2.59
C LEU A 6 2.64 10.92 1.48
N HIS A 7 3.24 9.73 1.54
CA HIS A 7 4.14 9.23 0.52
C HIS A 7 3.46 8.10 -0.27
N LEU A 8 3.35 8.29 -1.59
CA LEU A 8 2.85 7.27 -2.52
C LEU A 8 4.03 6.69 -3.30
N SER A 9 4.04 5.37 -3.53
CA SER A 9 5.01 4.77 -4.45
C SER A 9 4.78 5.25 -5.88
N ASP A 10 5.81 5.20 -6.72
CA ASP A 10 5.72 5.60 -8.13
C ASP A 10 4.65 4.81 -8.87
N GLU A 11 4.56 3.50 -8.61
CA GLU A 11 3.55 2.61 -9.20
C GLU A 11 2.12 3.06 -8.89
N VAL A 12 1.82 3.36 -7.62
CA VAL A 12 0.47 3.81 -7.22
C VAL A 12 0.16 5.19 -7.79
N GLN A 13 1.14 6.09 -7.83
CA GLN A 13 0.96 7.41 -8.44
C GLN A 13 0.60 7.29 -9.92
N ASP A 14 1.26 6.39 -10.65
CA ASP A 14 1.04 6.21 -12.09
C ASP A 14 -0.27 5.48 -12.39
N ALA A 15 -0.63 4.47 -11.58
CA ALA A 15 -1.94 3.82 -11.66
C ALA A 15 -3.08 4.84 -11.48
N LEU A 16 -2.97 5.73 -10.48
CA LEU A 16 -3.97 6.78 -10.24
C LEU A 16 -4.03 7.80 -11.39
N LYS A 17 -2.89 8.24 -11.93
CA LYS A 17 -2.83 9.18 -13.07
C LYS A 17 -3.45 8.60 -14.34
N THR A 18 -3.28 7.30 -14.56
CA THR A 18 -3.78 6.60 -15.76
C THR A 18 -5.19 6.05 -15.59
N GLY A 19 -5.83 6.26 -14.44
CA GLY A 19 -7.18 5.77 -14.14
C GLY A 19 -7.26 4.26 -13.94
N GLN A 20 -6.15 3.61 -13.65
CA GLN A 20 -6.11 2.19 -13.28
C GLN A 20 -6.68 1.98 -11.89
N ALA A 21 -7.25 0.79 -11.66
CA ALA A 21 -7.77 0.42 -10.36
C ALA A 21 -6.65 0.14 -9.37
N VAL A 22 -6.81 0.61 -8.12
CA VAL A 22 -5.89 0.38 -7.01
C VAL A 22 -6.66 -0.25 -5.86
N VAL A 23 -6.10 -1.30 -5.25
CA VAL A 23 -6.67 -1.96 -4.07
C VAL A 23 -5.73 -1.70 -2.89
N ALA A 24 -6.27 -1.10 -1.83
CA ALA A 24 -5.52 -0.89 -0.59
C ALA A 24 -5.54 -2.17 0.27
N LEU A 25 -4.42 -2.44 0.93
CA LEU A 25 -4.28 -3.53 1.91
C LEU A 25 -3.93 -2.95 3.27
N GLU A 26 -4.45 -3.57 4.34
CA GLU A 26 -4.20 -3.15 5.72
C GLU A 26 -2.94 -3.81 6.29
N SER A 27 -2.05 -3.02 6.87
CA SER A 27 -0.81 -3.51 7.49
C SER A 27 -1.02 -4.20 8.84
N THR A 28 -2.06 -3.86 9.61
CA THR A 28 -2.31 -4.47 10.93
C THR A 28 -2.51 -5.97 10.84
N VAL A 29 -3.28 -6.43 9.84
CA VAL A 29 -3.53 -7.86 9.59
C VAL A 29 -2.23 -8.58 9.27
N ILE A 30 -1.34 -7.95 8.51
CA ILE A 30 -0.02 -8.49 8.18
C ILE A 30 0.85 -8.59 9.44
N ALA A 31 0.92 -7.54 10.26
CA ALA A 31 1.81 -7.49 11.42
C ALA A 31 1.34 -8.34 12.60
N HIS A 32 0.03 -8.40 12.86
CA HIS A 32 -0.53 -8.98 14.09
C HIS A 32 -1.64 -10.01 13.86
N GLY A 33 -2.19 -10.09 12.65
CA GLY A 33 -3.32 -10.98 12.33
C GLY A 33 -2.90 -12.32 11.71
N LEU A 34 -1.77 -12.36 10.99
CA LEU A 34 -1.26 -13.55 10.31
C LEU A 34 -0.02 -14.10 11.02
N PRO A 35 0.09 -15.44 11.19
CA PRO A 35 1.29 -16.04 11.74
C PRO A 35 2.44 -15.96 10.73
N TYR A 36 3.67 -15.87 11.25
CA TYR A 36 4.86 -16.08 10.42
C TYR A 36 4.92 -17.55 9.92
N PRO A 37 5.32 -17.81 8.66
CA PRO A 37 5.84 -16.89 7.65
C PRO A 37 4.77 -16.29 6.72
N ILE A 38 3.50 -16.66 6.88
CA ILE A 38 2.38 -16.32 5.98
C ILE A 38 2.21 -14.79 5.83
N ASN A 39 2.61 -14.01 6.83
CA ASN A 39 2.56 -12.56 6.75
C ASN A 39 3.61 -11.91 5.83
N LEU A 40 4.62 -12.66 5.37
CA LEU A 40 5.67 -12.16 4.47
C LEU A 40 5.64 -12.81 3.08
N GLU A 41 4.78 -13.80 2.89
CA GLU A 41 4.53 -14.43 1.58
C GLU A 41 3.63 -13.54 0.70
#